data_AF-A0A9W8AK46-F1
#
_entry.id   AF-A0A9W8AK46-F1
#
_cell.length_a   1.000
_cell.length_b   1.000
_cell.length_c   1.000
_cell.angle_alpha   90.00
_cell.angle_beta   90.00
_cell.angle_gamma   90.00
#
_symmetry.space_group_name_H-M   'P 1'
#
loop_
_entity.id
_entity.type
_entity.pdbx_description
1 polymer ?
#
loop_
_entity_poly.entity_id
_entity_poly.type
_entity_poly.pdbx_seq_one_letter_code
_entity_poly.pdbx_strand_id
1 'polypeptide(L)'
;MTQAPVQNMWQFAVVHGFFVRFPFVLGSRTFDPNEFQVALNSTTTEDDLLYVIVRGLLKQLLVKTAVTHDTWHTTLHKYLISHQSTTPWLPADMVDWVSQGSSDFSAYPSSHKLLLVWFLCEMVLVNGRDIHQFIDTEMKKPLNKQSTSPRFVVEPFYADSKHYYYYFDDQSPWVYRQTDPFEDPVIWEVVTTSLEELNDLISKLALSKNRNQRLLHRELSAKIRPGAEAKLAKKQQLEKAKVRTALLHRDAEILETRTRGRKPNVSYNFDDTWMDDI
;
A
#
# COMPACT_ATOMS: atom_id res chain seq x y z
N MET A 1 9.15 15.87 24.83
CA MET A 1 9.79 15.07 23.76
C MET A 1 8.84 15.07 22.58
N THR A 2 9.18 15.76 21.49
CA THR A 2 8.43 15.70 20.23
C THR A 2 8.50 14.26 19.72
N GLN A 3 7.37 13.56 19.64
CA GLN A 3 7.33 12.21 19.08
C GLN A 3 7.87 12.27 17.64
N ALA A 4 8.78 11.35 17.31
CA ALA A 4 9.26 11.21 15.95
C ALA A 4 8.05 10.98 15.01
N PRO A 5 8.07 11.53 13.80
CA PRO A 5 6.94 11.36 12.90
C PRO A 5 6.79 9.87 12.57
N VAL A 6 5.54 9.38 12.50
CA VAL A 6 5.24 7.94 12.45
C VAL A 6 5.94 7.19 11.31
N GLN A 7 6.20 7.86 10.19
CA GLN A 7 6.92 7.26 9.07
C GLN A 7 8.38 6.90 9.39
N ASN A 8 9.01 7.58 10.35
CA ASN A 8 10.38 7.30 10.79
C ASN A 8 10.45 6.15 11.80
N MET A 9 9.31 5.63 12.25
CA MET A 9 9.28 4.43 13.07
C MET A 9 9.55 3.21 12.20
N TRP A 10 10.43 2.31 12.64
CA TRP A 10 10.76 1.09 11.90
C TRP A 10 9.53 0.22 11.60
N GLN A 11 8.53 0.26 12.47
CA GLN A 11 7.24 -0.42 12.31
C GLN A 11 6.53 0.01 11.03
N PHE A 12 6.69 1.26 10.60
CA PHE A 12 6.09 1.74 9.35
C PHE A 12 6.69 1.03 8.14
N ALA A 13 8.02 0.92 8.09
CA ALA A 13 8.72 0.20 7.03
C ALA A 13 8.34 -1.28 7.01
N VAL A 14 8.24 -1.92 8.18
CA VAL A 14 7.84 -3.33 8.31
C VAL A 14 6.41 -3.56 7.82
N VAL A 15 5.46 -2.73 8.23
CA VAL A 15 4.07 -2.82 7.77
C VAL A 15 3.98 -2.62 6.26
N HIS A 16 4.68 -1.63 5.72
CA HIS A 16 4.73 -1.43 4.28
C HIS A 16 5.29 -2.66 3.55
N GLY A 17 6.46 -3.15 3.97
CA GLY A 17 7.09 -4.34 3.40
C GLY A 17 6.18 -5.58 3.46
N PHE A 18 5.45 -5.77 4.56
CA PHE A 18 4.49 -6.86 4.71
C PHE A 18 3.42 -6.82 3.60
N PHE A 19 2.75 -5.68 3.38
CA PHE A 19 1.68 -5.60 2.39
C PHE A 19 2.18 -5.69 0.94
N VAL A 20 3.42 -5.28 0.67
CA VAL A 20 4.04 -5.50 -0.64
C VAL A 20 4.27 -6.99 -0.90
N ARG A 21 4.64 -7.77 0.13
CA ARG A 21 4.96 -9.20 0.00
C ARG A 21 3.72 -10.09 0.05
N PHE A 22 2.70 -9.67 0.79
CA PHE A 22 1.44 -10.39 0.94
C PHE A 22 0.24 -9.55 0.44
N PRO A 23 0.20 -9.21 -0.87
CA PRO A 23 -0.82 -8.32 -1.41
C PRO A 23 -2.25 -8.88 -1.30
N PHE A 24 -2.39 -10.21 -1.18
CA PHE A 24 -3.69 -10.88 -1.07
C PHE A 24 -4.39 -10.66 0.29
N VAL A 25 -3.67 -10.22 1.32
CA VAL A 25 -4.23 -10.05 2.69
C VAL A 25 -5.43 -9.09 2.68
N LEU A 26 -5.39 -8.07 1.83
CA LEU A 26 -6.47 -7.09 1.66
C LEU A 26 -7.38 -7.37 0.46
N GLY A 27 -7.28 -8.56 -0.13
CA GLY A 27 -8.03 -8.94 -1.32
C GLY A 27 -7.62 -8.13 -2.54
N SER A 28 -8.54 -7.30 -3.06
CA SER A 28 -8.31 -6.44 -4.23
C SER A 28 -7.82 -5.03 -3.87
N ARG A 29 -7.84 -4.65 -2.58
CA ARG A 29 -7.42 -3.32 -2.16
C ARG A 29 -5.90 -3.29 -1.98
N THR A 30 -5.25 -2.41 -2.72
CA THR A 30 -3.86 -2.00 -2.47
C THR A 30 -3.84 -0.55 -1.99
N PHE A 31 -2.79 -0.16 -1.29
CA PHE A 31 -2.57 1.21 -0.88
C PHE A 31 -1.10 1.58 -1.08
N ASP A 32 -0.83 2.86 -1.28
CA ASP A 32 0.54 3.39 -1.32
C ASP A 32 0.99 3.81 0.10
N PRO A 33 2.30 3.82 0.40
CA PRO A 33 2.82 4.27 1.69
C PRO A 33 2.29 5.65 2.13
N ASN A 34 2.11 6.57 1.18
CA ASN A 34 1.54 7.88 1.46
C ASN A 34 0.08 7.81 1.90
N GLU A 35 -0.75 6.93 1.29
CA GLU A 35 -2.13 6.71 1.73
C GLU A 35 -2.16 6.14 3.15
N PHE A 36 -1.25 5.23 3.47
CA PHE A 36 -1.13 4.68 4.81
C PHE A 36 -0.70 5.73 5.84
N GLN A 37 0.30 6.57 5.52
CA GLN A 37 0.72 7.67 6.38
C GLN A 37 -0.40 8.67 6.63
N VAL A 38 -1.16 9.04 5.59
CA VAL A 38 -2.33 9.91 5.71
C VAL A 38 -3.37 9.26 6.62
N ALA A 39 -3.69 7.99 6.41
CA ALA A 39 -4.68 7.28 7.22
C ALA A 39 -4.27 7.18 8.71
N LEU A 40 -2.99 6.96 9.01
CA LEU A 40 -2.47 6.97 10.38
C LEU A 40 -2.62 8.34 11.05
N ASN A 41 -2.36 9.42 10.31
CA ASN A 41 -2.45 10.79 10.81
C ASN A 41 -3.86 11.38 10.73
N SER A 42 -4.77 10.72 10.04
CA SER A 42 -6.14 11.18 9.89
C SER A 42 -6.84 11.16 11.24
N THR A 43 -7.37 12.32 11.62
CA THR A 43 -8.28 12.50 12.76
C THR A 43 -9.74 12.42 12.29
N THR A 44 -9.98 12.29 10.99
CA THR A 44 -11.30 12.24 10.38
C THR A 44 -11.75 10.80 10.20
N THR A 45 -13.03 10.54 10.41
CA THR A 45 -13.66 9.20 10.28
C THR A 45 -13.91 8.77 8.83
N GLU A 46 -13.62 9.63 7.86
CA GLU A 46 -13.86 9.37 6.44
C GLU A 46 -12.84 8.39 5.84
N ASP A 47 -11.64 8.28 6.43
CA ASP A 47 -10.59 7.38 5.95
C ASP A 47 -10.77 5.95 6.48
N ASP A 48 -11.53 5.15 5.74
CA ASP A 48 -11.80 3.73 6.05
C ASP A 48 -10.59 2.80 5.81
N LEU A 49 -9.42 3.32 5.42
CA LEU A 49 -8.25 2.50 5.07
C LEU A 49 -7.75 1.68 6.27
N LEU A 50 -7.64 2.28 7.46
CA LEU A 50 -7.17 1.56 8.66
C LEU A 50 -8.14 0.45 9.06
N TYR A 51 -9.44 0.69 8.96
CA TYR A 51 -10.44 -0.34 9.19
C TYR A 51 -10.33 -1.46 8.18
N VAL A 52 -10.19 -1.15 6.87
CA VAL A 52 -9.98 -2.17 5.83
C VAL A 52 -8.72 -3.01 6.12
N ILE A 53 -7.63 -2.38 6.55
CA ILE A 53 -6.38 -3.05 6.93
C ILE A 53 -6.60 -3.98 8.13
N VAL A 54 -7.13 -3.46 9.23
CA VAL A 54 -7.32 -4.22 10.48
C VAL A 54 -8.32 -5.35 10.26
N ARG A 55 -9.42 -5.11 9.55
CA ARG A 55 -10.37 -6.15 9.16
C ARG A 55 -9.72 -7.24 8.31
N GLY A 56 -8.91 -6.86 7.33
CA GLY A 56 -8.17 -7.81 6.48
C GLY A 56 -7.27 -8.72 7.30
N LEU A 57 -6.48 -8.14 8.21
CA LEU A 57 -5.59 -8.87 9.12
C LEU A 57 -6.38 -9.75 10.09
N LEU A 58 -7.43 -9.24 10.73
CA LEU A 58 -8.28 -10.02 11.64
C LEU A 58 -8.96 -11.17 10.92
N LYS A 59 -9.36 -11.03 9.65
CA LYS A 59 -9.92 -12.13 8.86
C LYS A 59 -8.93 -13.27 8.67
N GLN A 60 -7.63 -12.96 8.51
CA GLN A 60 -6.57 -13.98 8.41
C GLN A 60 -6.39 -14.73 9.74
N LEU A 61 -6.57 -14.04 10.86
CA LEU A 61 -6.45 -14.62 12.21
C LEU A 61 -7.71 -15.38 12.65
N LEU A 62 -8.88 -14.86 12.30
CA LEU A 62 -10.20 -15.26 12.81
C LEU A 62 -11.12 -15.70 11.67
N VAL A 63 -10.73 -16.78 10.99
CA VAL A 63 -11.38 -17.30 9.77
C VAL A 63 -12.91 -17.51 9.92
N LYS A 64 -13.42 -17.74 11.14
CA LYS A 64 -14.85 -18.04 11.40
C LYS A 64 -15.67 -16.85 11.92
N THR A 65 -15.04 -15.72 12.25
CA THR A 65 -15.74 -14.59 12.87
C THR A 65 -15.99 -13.51 11.84
N ALA A 66 -17.24 -13.12 11.65
CA ALA A 66 -17.58 -11.97 10.83
C ALA A 66 -17.10 -10.68 11.52
N VAL A 67 -16.20 -9.96 10.87
CA VAL A 67 -15.71 -8.65 11.34
C VAL A 67 -16.42 -7.55 10.56
N THR A 68 -17.28 -6.81 11.28
CA THR A 68 -18.02 -5.63 10.79
C THR A 68 -17.47 -4.34 11.41
N HIS A 69 -17.92 -3.19 10.93
CA HIS A 69 -17.44 -1.88 11.40
C HIS A 69 -17.77 -1.65 12.89
N ASP A 70 -18.87 -2.22 13.37
CA ASP A 70 -19.25 -2.07 14.78
C ASP A 70 -18.61 -3.12 15.70
N THR A 71 -18.08 -4.22 15.13
CA THR A 71 -17.64 -5.39 15.91
C THR A 71 -16.13 -5.64 15.86
N TRP A 72 -15.38 -4.95 14.98
CA TRP A 72 -13.94 -5.15 14.85
C TRP A 72 -13.19 -4.87 16.15
N HIS A 73 -13.56 -3.82 16.87
CA HIS A 73 -12.88 -3.38 18.08
C HIS A 73 -13.03 -4.40 19.21
N THR A 74 -14.25 -4.86 19.48
CA THR A 74 -14.51 -5.89 20.48
C THR A 74 -13.88 -7.24 20.11
N THR A 75 -13.83 -7.55 18.81
CA THR A 75 -13.18 -8.76 18.29
C THR A 75 -11.67 -8.70 18.46
N LEU A 76 -11.06 -7.55 18.16
CA LEU A 76 -9.64 -7.29 18.39
C LEU A 76 -9.29 -7.42 19.87
N HIS A 77 -10.05 -6.76 20.74
CA HIS A 77 -9.81 -6.81 22.19
C HIS A 77 -9.85 -8.24 22.73
N LYS A 78 -10.86 -9.03 22.36
CA LYS A 78 -10.95 -10.46 22.71
C LYS A 78 -9.76 -11.26 22.21
N TYR A 79 -9.29 -10.97 21.00
CA TYR A 79 -8.13 -11.63 20.42
C TYR A 79 -6.84 -11.29 21.17
N LEU A 80 -6.64 -10.01 21.54
CA LEU A 80 -5.47 -9.57 22.30
C LEU A 80 -5.43 -10.23 23.68
N ILE A 81 -6.54 -10.26 24.41
CA ILE A 81 -6.62 -10.93 25.71
C ILE A 81 -6.26 -12.41 25.59
N SER A 82 -6.80 -13.12 24.59
CA SER A 82 -6.55 -14.56 24.46
C SER A 82 -5.10 -14.89 24.11
N HIS A 83 -4.36 -13.96 23.50
CA HIS A 83 -2.96 -14.16 23.08
C HIS A 83 -1.95 -13.40 23.97
N GLN A 84 -2.39 -12.66 24.98
CA GLN A 84 -1.51 -11.87 25.84
C GLN A 84 -0.47 -12.73 26.57
N SER A 85 -0.86 -13.92 27.03
CA SER A 85 0.05 -14.84 27.74
C SER A 85 1.06 -15.54 26.82
N THR A 86 0.74 -15.68 25.53
CA THR A 86 1.56 -16.40 24.55
C THR A 86 2.42 -15.50 23.69
N THR A 87 2.28 -14.18 23.82
CA THR A 87 2.91 -13.19 22.93
C THR A 87 3.77 -12.21 23.73
N PRO A 88 5.01 -12.60 24.10
CA PRO A 88 5.87 -11.80 24.98
C PRO A 88 6.32 -10.46 24.36
N TRP A 89 6.21 -10.29 23.04
CA TRP A 89 6.51 -9.04 22.33
C TRP A 89 5.30 -8.13 22.14
N LEU A 90 4.13 -8.48 22.68
CA LEU A 90 2.98 -7.59 22.73
C LEU A 90 3.35 -6.34 23.56
N PRO A 91 3.16 -5.11 23.05
CA PRO A 91 3.39 -3.92 23.86
C PRO A 91 2.53 -3.94 25.11
N ALA A 92 3.14 -3.76 26.28
CA ALA A 92 2.53 -4.03 27.58
C ALA A 92 1.15 -3.39 27.76
N ASP A 93 0.99 -2.15 27.30
CA ASP A 93 -0.22 -1.37 27.49
C ASP A 93 -1.20 -1.49 26.31
N MET A 94 -0.89 -2.27 25.26
CA MET A 94 -1.73 -2.35 24.06
C MET A 94 -3.14 -2.89 24.37
N VAL A 95 -3.24 -3.88 25.26
CA VAL A 95 -4.54 -4.43 25.68
C VAL A 95 -5.36 -3.33 26.35
N ASP A 96 -4.74 -2.55 27.22
CA ASP A 96 -5.39 -1.45 27.94
C ASP A 96 -5.81 -0.33 26.99
N TRP A 97 -4.95 0.05 26.03
CA TRP A 97 -5.27 1.06 25.01
C TRP A 97 -6.48 0.66 24.18
N VAL A 98 -6.55 -0.61 23.77
CA VAL A 98 -7.69 -1.11 22.99
C VAL A 98 -8.92 -1.22 23.89
N SER A 99 -8.80 -1.67 25.14
CA SER A 99 -9.94 -1.77 26.06
C SER A 99 -10.56 -0.41 26.40
N GLN A 100 -9.74 0.63 26.53
CA GLN A 100 -10.17 1.99 26.89
C GLN A 100 -10.52 2.84 25.67
N GLY A 101 -10.05 2.44 24.49
CA GLY A 101 -10.21 3.17 23.25
C GLY A 101 -11.60 3.02 22.63
N SER A 102 -11.90 3.91 21.68
CA SER A 102 -13.14 3.89 20.90
C SER A 102 -13.11 2.79 19.83
N SER A 103 -14.30 2.42 19.32
CA SER A 103 -14.44 1.63 18.09
C SER A 103 -14.04 2.42 16.83
N ASP A 104 -13.57 3.64 17.01
CA ASP A 104 -13.22 4.58 15.96
C ASP A 104 -11.72 4.88 15.99
N PHE A 105 -11.05 4.70 14.86
CA PHE A 105 -9.58 4.85 14.79
C PHE A 105 -9.14 6.29 15.04
N SER A 106 -9.97 7.27 14.69
CA SER A 106 -9.72 8.71 14.87
C SER A 106 -9.28 9.07 16.29
N ALA A 107 -9.78 8.36 17.30
CA ALA A 107 -9.50 8.59 18.71
C ALA A 107 -8.10 8.13 19.16
N TYR A 108 -7.42 7.28 18.40
CA TYR A 108 -6.11 6.75 18.77
C TYR A 108 -4.97 7.68 18.31
N PRO A 109 -3.89 7.83 19.11
CA PRO A 109 -2.66 8.45 18.64
C PRO A 109 -2.10 7.72 17.40
N SER A 110 -1.48 8.46 16.47
CA SER A 110 -0.90 7.90 15.24
C SER A 110 0.10 6.76 15.52
N SER A 111 0.87 6.87 16.60
CA SER A 111 1.81 5.83 17.04
C SER A 111 1.09 4.54 17.47
N HIS A 112 -0.02 4.64 18.20
CA HIS A 112 -0.81 3.50 18.64
C HIS A 112 -1.48 2.80 17.45
N LYS A 113 -2.02 3.58 16.50
CA LYS A 113 -2.55 3.04 15.24
C LYS A 113 -1.50 2.22 14.50
N LEU A 114 -0.28 2.75 14.38
CA LEU A 114 0.81 2.05 13.71
C LEU A 114 1.24 0.77 14.45
N LEU A 115 1.42 0.86 15.77
CA LEU A 115 1.80 -0.29 16.59
C LEU A 115 0.75 -1.41 16.53
N LEU A 116 -0.53 -1.06 16.50
CA LEU A 116 -1.63 -2.01 16.37
C LEU A 116 -1.60 -2.73 15.02
N VAL A 117 -1.43 -1.99 13.92
CA VAL A 117 -1.32 -2.60 12.59
C VAL A 117 -0.07 -3.47 12.48
N TRP A 118 1.08 -2.98 12.95
CA TRP A 118 2.33 -3.75 12.97
C TRP A 118 2.17 -5.05 13.77
N PHE A 119 1.63 -4.97 14.99
CA PHE A 119 1.42 -6.14 15.82
C PHE A 119 0.50 -7.17 15.14
N LEU A 120 -0.57 -6.71 14.50
CA LEU A 120 -1.45 -7.61 13.75
C LEU A 120 -0.75 -8.26 12.56
N CYS A 121 0.14 -7.55 11.85
CA CYS A 121 0.99 -8.16 10.83
C CYS A 121 1.88 -9.26 11.41
N GLU A 122 2.54 -9.02 12.55
CA GLU A 122 3.34 -10.04 13.23
C GLU A 122 2.50 -11.26 13.63
N MET A 123 1.33 -11.04 14.24
CA MET A 123 0.44 -12.14 14.60
C MET A 123 -0.04 -12.93 13.38
N VAL A 124 -0.28 -12.25 12.27
CA VAL A 124 -0.65 -12.88 11.01
C VAL A 124 0.52 -13.67 10.41
N LEU A 125 1.77 -13.22 10.57
CA LEU A 125 2.94 -14.01 10.21
C LEU A 125 3.12 -15.25 11.09
N VAL A 126 2.78 -15.18 12.37
CA VAL A 126 2.94 -16.30 13.32
C VAL A 126 1.80 -17.30 13.22
N ASN A 127 0.56 -16.84 13.09
CA ASN A 127 -0.64 -17.69 13.20
C ASN A 127 -1.42 -17.84 11.87
N GLY A 128 -1.10 -17.06 10.84
CA GLY A 128 -1.85 -17.00 9.59
C GLY A 128 -1.59 -18.22 8.69
N ARG A 129 -2.54 -19.16 8.67
CA ARG A 129 -2.46 -20.39 7.85
C ARG A 129 -2.30 -20.11 6.36
N ASP A 130 -3.06 -19.15 5.84
CA ASP A 130 -3.01 -18.81 4.41
C ASP A 130 -1.65 -18.20 4.02
N ILE A 131 -1.03 -17.44 4.93
CA ILE A 131 0.33 -16.91 4.74
C ILE A 131 1.35 -18.02 4.75
N HIS A 132 1.30 -18.93 5.72
CA HIS A 132 2.22 -20.08 5.76
C HIS A 132 2.10 -20.93 4.51
N GLN A 133 0.87 -21.22 4.07
CA GLN A 133 0.64 -21.95 2.83
C GLN A 133 1.19 -21.20 1.61
N PHE A 134 1.02 -19.87 1.57
CA PHE A 134 1.58 -19.05 0.50
C PHE A 134 3.11 -19.08 0.50
N ILE A 135 3.75 -18.89 1.66
CA ILE A 135 5.20 -18.97 1.83
C ILE A 135 5.71 -20.34 1.38
N ASP A 136 5.11 -21.43 1.86
CA ASP A 136 5.48 -22.80 1.48
C ASP A 136 5.35 -23.03 -0.03
N THR A 137 4.29 -22.52 -0.63
CA THR A 137 4.05 -22.66 -2.08
C THR A 137 5.09 -21.88 -2.89
N GLU A 138 5.41 -20.67 -2.48
CA GLU A 138 6.41 -19.83 -3.14
C GLU A 138 7.84 -20.34 -2.93
N MET A 139 8.17 -20.86 -1.75
CA MET A 139 9.49 -21.43 -1.45
C MET A 139 9.75 -22.74 -2.20
N LYS A 140 8.69 -23.49 -2.58
CA LYS A 140 8.80 -24.70 -3.40
C LYS A 140 9.01 -24.40 -4.89
N LYS A 141 8.75 -23.18 -5.35
CA LYS A 141 9.01 -22.82 -6.75
C LYS A 141 10.52 -22.79 -6.96
N PRO A 142 11.05 -23.40 -8.04
CA PRO A 142 12.47 -23.30 -8.33
C PRO A 142 12.85 -21.82 -8.46
N LEU A 143 13.95 -21.41 -7.81
CA LEU A 143 14.47 -20.05 -7.98
C LEU A 143 14.61 -19.79 -9.48
N ASN A 144 13.83 -18.85 -9.98
CA ASN A 144 13.95 -18.44 -11.37
C ASN A 144 15.36 -17.84 -11.53
N LYS A 145 16.08 -18.14 -12.62
CA LYS A 145 17.47 -17.69 -12.83
C LYS A 145 17.66 -16.16 -12.78
N GLN A 146 16.55 -15.41 -12.80
CA GLN A 146 16.50 -13.95 -12.71
C GLN A 146 16.20 -13.43 -11.28
N SER A 147 15.87 -14.28 -10.32
CA SER A 147 15.55 -13.88 -8.95
C SER A 147 16.74 -14.24 -8.04
N THR A 148 17.57 -13.25 -7.77
CA THR A 148 18.83 -13.39 -7.04
C THR A 148 18.65 -13.45 -5.52
N SER A 149 17.44 -13.21 -5.01
CA SER A 149 17.11 -13.18 -3.57
C SER A 149 15.84 -13.98 -3.29
N PRO A 150 15.78 -14.71 -2.15
CA PRO A 150 14.54 -15.37 -1.72
C PRO A 150 13.44 -14.33 -1.56
N ARG A 151 12.27 -14.57 -2.20
CA ARG A 151 11.16 -13.62 -2.40
C ARG A 151 10.67 -12.91 -1.13
N PHE A 152 10.90 -13.50 0.03
CA PHE A 152 10.46 -13.00 1.33
C PHE A 152 11.56 -12.35 2.18
N VAL A 153 12.83 -12.52 1.81
CA VAL A 153 13.93 -11.93 2.57
C VAL A 153 14.09 -10.48 2.14
N VAL A 154 14.09 -9.59 3.12
CA VAL A 154 14.33 -8.16 2.94
C VAL A 154 15.78 -7.90 3.31
N GLU A 155 16.62 -7.72 2.30
CA GLU A 155 18.01 -7.29 2.48
C GLU A 155 18.14 -5.80 2.13
N PRO A 156 19.06 -5.07 2.79
CA PRO A 156 19.36 -3.71 2.40
C PRO A 156 19.92 -3.71 0.97
N PHE A 157 19.38 -2.87 0.09
CA PHE A 157 19.86 -2.79 -1.29
C PHE A 157 21.22 -2.08 -1.39
N TYR A 158 21.58 -1.33 -0.35
CA TYR A 158 22.84 -0.63 -0.21
C TYR A 158 23.19 -0.45 1.26
N ALA A 159 24.47 -0.53 1.59
CA ALA A 159 25.00 -0.24 2.92
C ALA A 159 26.22 0.67 2.79
N ASP A 160 26.31 1.67 3.65
CA ASP A 160 27.54 2.41 3.90
C ASP A 160 28.11 2.07 5.29
N SER A 161 29.17 2.75 5.71
CA SER A 161 29.84 2.46 6.99
C SER A 161 28.99 2.74 8.23
N LYS A 162 27.87 3.47 8.10
CA LYS A 162 27.03 3.93 9.22
C LYS A 162 25.53 3.68 9.01
N HIS A 163 25.13 3.32 7.79
CA HIS A 163 23.73 3.25 7.43
C HIS A 163 23.44 2.11 6.48
N TYR A 164 22.24 1.55 6.65
CA TYR A 164 21.66 0.53 5.80
C TYR A 164 20.43 1.11 5.12
N TYR A 165 20.32 0.90 3.80
CA TYR A 165 19.24 1.43 2.99
C TYR A 165 18.35 0.31 2.50
N TYR A 166 17.05 0.45 2.72
CA TYR A 166 16.04 -0.55 2.39
C TYR A 166 15.07 -0.04 1.34
N TYR A 167 14.67 -0.95 0.46
CA TYR A 167 13.69 -0.74 -0.60
C TYR A 167 12.89 -2.03 -0.78
N PHE A 168 11.59 -1.91 -1.03
CA PHE A 168 10.67 -3.05 -1.09
C PHE A 168 10.23 -3.40 -2.52
N ASP A 169 10.90 -2.94 -3.57
CA ASP A 169 10.58 -3.29 -4.97
C ASP A 169 9.12 -3.02 -5.38
N ASP A 170 8.45 -2.07 -4.71
CA ASP A 170 7.03 -1.76 -4.89
C ASP A 170 6.79 -0.61 -5.88
N GLN A 171 7.86 -0.21 -6.58
CA GLN A 171 7.90 0.93 -7.49
C GLN A 171 7.56 2.26 -6.81
N SER A 172 7.48 2.34 -5.47
CA SER A 172 7.33 3.63 -4.79
C SER A 172 8.66 4.39 -4.80
N PRO A 173 8.61 5.73 -4.62
CA PRO A 173 9.80 6.52 -4.33
C PRO A 173 10.25 6.39 -2.87
N TRP A 174 9.67 5.50 -2.06
CA TRP A 174 9.96 5.42 -0.62
C TRP A 174 11.24 4.64 -0.36
N VAL A 175 12.22 5.32 0.24
CA VAL A 175 13.48 4.73 0.65
C VAL A 175 13.65 4.90 2.15
N TYR A 176 13.98 3.79 2.81
CA TYR A 176 14.18 3.76 4.26
C TYR A 176 15.67 3.68 4.56
N ARG A 177 16.10 4.37 5.61
CA ARG A 177 17.46 4.29 6.13
C ARG A 177 17.43 3.92 7.59
N GLN A 178 18.28 2.98 7.94
CA GLN A 178 18.58 2.57 9.31
C GLN A 178 20.00 3.00 9.64
N THR A 179 20.26 3.51 10.84
CA THR A 179 21.64 3.64 11.36
C THR A 179 22.27 2.27 11.59
N ASP A 180 23.56 2.21 11.88
CA ASP A 180 24.22 0.94 12.16
C ASP A 180 23.46 0.20 13.29
N PRO A 181 23.02 -1.06 13.08
CA PRO A 181 22.33 -1.83 14.11
C PRO A 181 23.20 -2.08 15.35
N PHE A 182 24.52 -1.90 15.26
CA PHE A 182 25.43 -2.01 16.40
C PHE A 182 25.65 -0.67 17.13
N GLU A 183 25.16 0.45 16.57
CA GLU A 183 25.19 1.76 17.23
C GLU A 183 23.87 2.02 17.97
N ASP A 184 23.96 2.28 19.28
CA ASP A 184 22.82 2.72 20.09
C ASP A 184 22.71 4.26 20.11
N PRO A 185 21.54 4.85 19.81
CA PRO A 185 20.27 4.20 19.46
C PRO A 185 20.18 3.83 17.97
N VAL A 186 19.54 2.70 17.67
CA VAL A 186 19.14 2.34 16.31
C VAL A 186 17.98 3.23 15.86
N ILE A 187 18.25 4.13 14.90
CA ILE A 187 17.30 5.08 14.37
C ILE A 187 16.91 4.66 12.95
N TRP A 188 15.61 4.71 12.69
CA TRP A 188 15.05 4.58 11.36
C TRP A 188 14.57 5.95 10.86
N GLU A 189 14.71 6.18 9.57
CA GLU A 189 14.19 7.37 8.92
C GLU A 189 13.73 7.05 7.49
N VAL A 190 12.78 7.84 7.00
CA VAL A 190 12.42 7.85 5.59
C VAL A 190 13.23 8.93 4.91
N VAL A 191 14.02 8.51 3.91
CA VAL A 191 14.91 9.40 3.17
C VAL A 191 14.15 10.15 2.08
N THR A 192 13.21 9.47 1.44
CA THR A 192 12.42 10.00 0.32
C THR A 192 10.98 9.51 0.43
N THR A 193 10.03 10.39 0.16
CA THR A 193 8.59 10.11 0.14
C THR A 193 7.96 10.40 -1.21
N SER A 194 8.57 11.30 -2.00
CA SER A 194 8.12 11.74 -3.32
C SER A 194 9.19 11.53 -4.40
N LEU A 195 8.76 11.55 -5.68
CA LEU A 195 9.68 11.44 -6.81
C LEU A 195 10.62 12.66 -6.90
N GLU A 196 10.13 13.84 -6.52
CA GLU A 196 10.92 15.09 -6.50
C GLU A 196 12.04 14.98 -5.45
N GLU A 197 11.72 14.55 -4.23
CA GLU A 197 12.71 14.31 -3.17
C GLU A 197 13.75 13.26 -3.58
N LEU A 198 13.32 12.21 -4.29
CA LEU A 198 14.23 11.19 -4.81
C LEU A 198 15.18 11.77 -5.86
N ASN A 199 14.68 12.57 -6.79
CA ASN A 199 15.51 13.22 -7.82
C ASN A 199 16.47 14.26 -7.22
N ASP A 200 16.04 15.00 -6.20
CA ASP A 200 16.89 15.93 -5.45
C ASP A 200 18.00 15.20 -4.70
N LEU A 201 17.67 14.07 -4.05
CA LEU A 201 18.66 13.23 -3.38
C LEU A 201 19.69 12.69 -4.38
N ILE A 202 19.24 12.14 -5.50
CA ILE A 202 20.11 11.64 -6.58
C ILE A 202 21.03 12.77 -7.07
N SER A 203 20.51 13.97 -7.30
CA SER A 203 21.27 15.12 -7.76
C SER A 203 22.34 15.55 -6.73
N LYS A 204 21.98 15.60 -5.44
CA LYS A 204 22.93 15.90 -4.35
C LYS A 204 24.03 14.84 -4.24
N LEU A 205 23.67 13.56 -4.36
CA LEU A 205 24.64 12.46 -4.30
C LEU A 205 25.59 12.45 -5.50
N ALA A 206 25.12 12.86 -6.69
CA ALA A 206 25.95 12.98 -7.89
C ALA A 206 27.05 14.03 -7.75
N LEU A 207 26.77 15.13 -7.04
CA LEU A 207 27.74 16.20 -6.77
C LEU A 207 28.78 15.84 -5.69
N SER A 208 28.55 14.76 -4.94
CA SER A 208 29.44 14.38 -3.85
C SER A 208 30.75 13.76 -4.33
N LYS A 209 31.84 14.12 -3.66
CA LYS A 209 33.16 13.51 -3.84
C LYS A 209 33.27 12.13 -3.19
N ASN A 210 32.41 11.82 -2.22
CA ASN A 210 32.45 10.56 -1.46
C ASN A 210 32.13 9.36 -2.37
N ARG A 211 32.99 8.33 -2.33
CA ARG A 211 32.80 7.09 -3.11
C ARG A 211 31.49 6.38 -2.75
N ASN A 212 31.16 6.29 -1.46
CA ASN A 212 29.95 5.61 -1.00
C ASN A 212 28.70 6.32 -1.50
N GLN A 213 28.69 7.66 -1.46
CA GLN A 213 27.56 8.45 -1.97
C GLN A 213 27.40 8.30 -3.49
N ARG A 214 28.49 8.17 -4.25
CA ARG A 214 28.44 7.87 -5.70
C ARG A 214 27.91 6.47 -6.01
N LEU A 215 28.23 5.48 -5.17
CA LEU A 215 27.67 4.13 -5.30
C LEU A 215 26.17 4.12 -4.97
N LEU A 216 25.76 4.77 -3.89
CA LEU A 216 24.34 4.95 -3.56
C LEU A 216 23.58 5.64 -4.70
N HIS A 217 24.13 6.72 -5.27
CA HIS A 217 23.58 7.38 -6.46
C HIS A 217 23.34 6.39 -7.61
N ARG A 218 24.33 5.52 -7.89
CA ARG A 218 24.23 4.52 -8.95
C ARG A 218 23.12 3.52 -8.67
N GLU A 219 23.02 3.01 -7.45
CA GLU A 219 21.97 2.06 -7.05
C GLU A 219 20.58 2.70 -7.11
N LEU A 220 20.40 3.90 -6.57
CA LEU A 220 19.12 4.63 -6.61
C LEU A 220 18.67 4.92 -8.05
N SER A 221 19.60 5.39 -8.90
CA SER A 221 19.30 5.73 -10.29
C SER A 221 18.98 4.51 -11.15
N ALA A 222 19.61 3.37 -10.87
CA ALA A 222 19.42 2.14 -11.65
C ALA A 222 18.20 1.33 -11.18
N LYS A 223 18.01 1.17 -9.87
CA LYS A 223 17.00 0.26 -9.31
C LYS A 223 15.66 0.94 -9.00
N ILE A 224 15.69 2.16 -8.44
CA ILE A 224 14.49 2.78 -7.84
C ILE A 224 13.86 3.81 -8.79
N ARG A 225 14.67 4.73 -9.34
CA ARG A 225 14.18 5.84 -10.16
C ARG A 225 13.25 5.41 -11.31
N PRO A 226 13.59 4.40 -12.14
CA PRO A 226 12.73 4.02 -13.27
C PRO A 226 11.36 3.49 -12.83
N GLY A 227 11.33 2.73 -11.73
CA GLY A 227 10.09 2.20 -11.16
C GLY A 227 9.20 3.32 -10.61
N ALA A 228 9.79 4.26 -9.87
CA ALA A 228 9.09 5.41 -9.31
C ALA A 228 8.48 6.33 -10.39
N GLU A 229 9.23 6.60 -11.47
CA GLU A 229 8.73 7.36 -12.62
C GLU A 229 7.55 6.64 -13.31
N ALA A 230 7.68 5.32 -13.54
CA ALA A 230 6.63 4.53 -14.16
C ALA A 230 5.35 4.49 -13.31
N LYS A 231 5.48 4.34 -11.99
CA LYS A 231 4.35 4.34 -11.05
C LYS A 231 3.62 5.68 -11.05
N LEU A 232 4.36 6.79 -11.01
CA LEU A 232 3.78 8.13 -11.07
C LEU A 232 3.09 8.37 -12.42
N ALA A 233 3.72 8.01 -13.53
CA ALA A 233 3.14 8.14 -14.86
C ALA A 233 1.82 7.35 -14.99
N LYS A 234 1.78 6.12 -14.47
CA LYS A 234 0.57 5.29 -14.44
C LYS A 234 -0.53 5.93 -13.60
N LYS A 235 -0.18 6.49 -12.43
CA LYS A 235 -1.15 7.20 -11.56
C LYS A 235 -1.75 8.41 -12.27
N GLN A 236 -0.91 9.26 -12.88
CA GLN A 236 -1.36 10.41 -13.67
C GLN A 236 -2.24 10.01 -14.86
N GLN A 237 -1.91 8.92 -15.56
CA GLN A 237 -2.71 8.41 -16.67
C GLN A 237 -4.10 7.97 -16.19
N LEU A 238 -4.17 7.30 -15.05
CA LEU A 238 -5.41 6.84 -14.44
C LEU A 238 -6.28 8.01 -13.95
N GLU A 239 -5.69 9.03 -13.34
CA GLU A 239 -6.38 10.26 -12.97
C GLU A 239 -6.93 11.00 -14.20
N LYS A 240 -6.13 11.15 -15.25
CA LYS A 240 -6.60 11.72 -16.53
C LYS A 240 -7.72 10.89 -17.16
N ALA A 241 -7.70 9.56 -17.00
CA ALA A 241 -8.81 8.71 -17.46
C ALA A 241 -10.09 8.96 -16.64
N LYS A 242 -9.98 9.03 -15.30
CA LYS A 242 -11.10 9.35 -14.40
C LYS A 242 -11.71 10.72 -14.67
N VAL A 243 -10.89 11.74 -14.89
CA VAL A 243 -11.35 13.09 -15.23
C VAL A 243 -12.10 13.08 -16.57
N ARG A 244 -11.57 12.38 -17.58
CA ARG A 244 -12.26 12.21 -18.87
C ARG A 244 -13.61 11.52 -18.72
N THR A 245 -13.70 10.44 -17.94
CA THR A 245 -14.98 9.77 -17.70
C THR A 245 -15.95 10.66 -16.92
N ALA A 246 -15.48 11.40 -15.91
CA ALA A 246 -16.32 12.32 -15.14
C ALA A 246 -16.89 13.45 -16.00
N LEU A 247 -16.08 14.01 -16.91
CA LEU A 247 -16.54 15.00 -17.89
C LEU A 247 -17.61 14.42 -18.83
N LEU A 248 -17.41 13.20 -19.35
CA LEU A 248 -18.41 12.54 -20.18
C LEU A 248 -19.75 12.33 -19.45
N HIS A 249 -19.72 11.94 -18.17
CA HIS A 249 -20.93 11.80 -17.36
C HIS A 249 -21.61 13.14 -17.08
N ARG A 250 -20.83 14.20 -16.84
CA ARG A 250 -21.35 15.56 -16.68
C ARG A 250 -22.04 16.09 -17.95
N ASP A 251 -21.48 15.80 -19.11
CA ASP A 251 -22.05 16.24 -20.39
C ASP A 251 -23.27 15.38 -20.82
N ALA A 252 -23.37 14.13 -20.33
CA ALA A 252 -24.49 13.26 -20.58
C ALA A 252 -25.81 13.75 -19.93
N GLU A 253 -25.76 14.33 -18.73
CA GLU A 253 -26.94 14.94 -18.08
C GLU A 253 -27.49 16.13 -18.87
N ILE A 254 -26.65 16.85 -19.63
CA ILE A 254 -27.08 18.01 -20.44
C ILE A 254 -27.76 17.56 -21.75
N LEU A 255 -27.56 16.31 -22.18
CA LEU A 255 -28.03 15.77 -23.46
C LEU A 255 -29.42 15.12 -23.43
N GLU A 256 -30.06 14.97 -22.26
CA GLU A 256 -31.42 14.39 -22.15
C GLU A 256 -32.51 15.21 -22.88
N THR A 257 -32.21 16.41 -23.37
CA THR A 257 -33.18 17.25 -24.13
C THR A 257 -33.04 17.18 -25.65
N ARG A 258 -32.14 16.37 -26.21
CA ARG A 258 -32.02 16.19 -27.67
C ARG A 258 -32.36 14.76 -28.09
N THR A 259 -33.64 14.41 -27.94
CA THR A 259 -34.23 13.29 -28.68
C THR A 259 -34.04 13.55 -30.18
N ARG A 260 -33.13 12.80 -30.80
CA ARG A 260 -32.99 12.74 -32.25
C ARG A 260 -34.31 12.25 -32.84
N GLY A 261 -35.10 13.16 -33.38
CA GLY A 261 -36.25 12.82 -34.22
C GLY A 261 -35.76 11.94 -35.38
N ARG A 262 -36.17 10.67 -35.36
CA ARG A 262 -35.99 9.74 -36.49
C ARG A 262 -36.71 10.36 -37.69
N LYS A 263 -35.98 10.86 -38.69
CA LYS A 263 -36.60 11.23 -39.97
C LYS A 263 -37.15 9.94 -40.61
N PRO A 264 -38.41 9.92 -41.09
CA PRO A 264 -38.96 8.75 -41.76
C PRO A 264 -38.23 8.53 -43.09
N ASN A 265 -37.98 7.26 -43.42
CA ASN A 265 -37.36 6.88 -44.69
C ASN A 265 -38.28 7.27 -45.85
N VAL A 266 -37.75 8.06 -46.79
CA VAL A 266 -38.40 8.35 -48.07
C VAL A 266 -38.09 7.20 -49.02
N SER A 267 -39.09 6.39 -49.35
CA SER A 267 -39.02 5.33 -50.36
C SER A 267 -39.46 5.90 -51.71
N TYR A 268 -38.56 5.91 -52.69
CA TYR A 268 -38.89 6.20 -54.09
C TYR A 268 -39.30 4.87 -54.76
N ASN A 269 -40.58 4.70 -55.07
CA ASN A 269 -41.01 3.73 -56.08
C ASN A 269 -40.86 4.39 -57.44
N PHE A 270 -39.90 3.92 -58.24
CA PHE A 270 -39.92 4.10 -59.68
C PHE A 270 -40.34 2.78 -60.29
N ASP A 271 -41.42 2.87 -61.06
CA ASP A 271 -42.18 1.81 -61.69
C ASP A 271 -41.43 1.17 -62.87
N ASP A 272 -42.06 0.13 -63.40
CA ASP A 272 -41.88 -0.46 -64.73
C ASP A 272 -40.84 -1.57 -64.92
N THR A 273 -41.33 -2.82 -64.87
CA THR A 273 -41.28 -3.64 -66.09
C THR A 273 -42.48 -4.58 -66.15
N TRP A 274 -43.45 -4.19 -66.97
CA TRP A 274 -44.58 -4.97 -67.44
C TRP A 274 -44.12 -6.23 -68.18
N MET A 275 -44.48 -7.40 -67.68
CA MET A 275 -44.40 -8.68 -68.39
C MET A 275 -45.68 -9.45 -68.08
N ASP A 276 -46.65 -9.37 -68.98
CA ASP A 276 -47.75 -10.34 -69.12
C ASP A 276 -48.19 -10.32 -70.59
N ASP A 277 -47.80 -11.37 -71.33
CA ASP A 277 -48.73 -12.28 -72.02
C ASP A 277 -48.00 -13.19 -73.05
N ILE A 278 -48.01 -14.49 -72.75
CA ILE A 278 -48.10 -15.70 -73.61
C ILE A 278 -47.04 -15.92 -74.71
#